data_AF-A0A3E0VFJ3-F1
#
_entry.id   AF-A0A3E0VFJ3-F1
#
_cell.length_a   1.000
_cell.length_b   1.000
_cell.length_c   1.000
_cell.angle_alpha   90.00
_cell.angle_beta   90.00
_cell.angle_gamma   90.00
#
_symmetry.space_group_name_H-M   'P 1'
#
loop_
_entity.id
_entity.type
_entity.pdbx_description
1 polymer ?
#
loop_
_entity_poly.entity_id
_entity_poly.type
_entity_poly.pdbx_seq_one_letter_code
_entity_poly.pdbx_strand_id
1 'polypeptide(L)'
;MPTTSTATSIFPIIFVAACVVVGLGFVITIALMIRNAHRIRHAGHDPFTLQADLATRALESDLLSPSKTTEQRLQELDDLHRRRVISPEEYVRAREQALSGR
;
A
#
# COMPACT_ATOMS: atom_id res chain seq x y z
N MET A 1 37.92 47.45 -18.58
CA MET A 1 37.89 45.98 -18.42
C MET A 1 36.47 45.59 -18.04
N PRO A 2 35.73 44.83 -18.85
CA PRO A 2 34.38 44.42 -18.47
C PRO A 2 34.51 43.38 -17.35
N THR A 3 34.27 43.81 -16.11
CA THR A 3 34.00 42.88 -15.01
C THR A 3 32.62 42.29 -15.25
N THR A 4 32.55 41.28 -16.12
CA THR A 4 31.37 40.42 -16.23
C THR A 4 31.13 39.84 -14.84
N SER A 5 30.16 40.41 -14.13
CA SER A 5 29.86 40.08 -12.76
C SER A 5 29.68 38.56 -12.67
N THR A 6 30.46 37.91 -11.80
CA THR A 6 30.47 36.45 -11.62
C THR A 6 29.05 35.88 -11.47
N ALA A 7 28.14 36.68 -10.89
CA ALA A 7 26.71 36.41 -10.80
C ALA A 7 26.02 36.18 -12.16
N THR A 8 26.34 36.96 -13.21
CA THR A 8 25.76 36.83 -14.55
C THR A 8 26.23 35.55 -15.25
N SER A 9 27.41 35.03 -14.91
CA SER A 9 27.94 33.79 -15.48
C SER A 9 27.43 32.54 -14.74
N ILE A 10 27.17 32.64 -13.45
CA ILE A 10 26.71 31.52 -12.61
C ILE A 10 25.19 31.30 -12.74
N PHE A 11 24.40 32.37 -12.90
CA PHE A 11 22.95 32.28 -13.05
C PHE A 11 22.48 31.27 -14.12
N PRO A 12 22.98 31.28 -15.37
CA PRO A 12 22.55 30.30 -16.38
C PRO A 12 22.92 28.87 -16.01
N ILE A 13 24.05 28.64 -15.32
CA ILE A 13 24.49 27.32 -14.88
C ILE A 13 23.52 26.76 -13.83
N ILE A 14 23.18 27.56 -12.82
CA ILE A 14 22.21 27.18 -11.77
C ILE A 14 20.83 26.95 -12.39
N PHE A 15 20.42 27.80 -13.33
CA PHE A 15 19.13 27.67 -14.01
C PHE A 15 19.05 26.35 -14.79
N VAL A 16 20.07 26.01 -15.58
CA VAL A 16 20.14 24.74 -16.31
C VAL A 16 20.14 23.57 -15.34
N ALA A 17 20.92 23.63 -14.26
CA ALA A 17 20.93 22.58 -13.24
C ALA A 17 19.54 22.38 -12.59
N ALA A 18 18.85 23.47 -12.26
CA ALA A 18 17.49 23.42 -11.73
C ALA A 18 16.50 22.80 -12.73
N CYS A 19 16.56 23.20 -14.01
CA CYS A 19 15.74 22.60 -15.06
C CYS A 19 15.99 21.10 -15.22
N VAL A 20 17.25 20.66 -15.14
CA VAL A 20 17.62 19.23 -15.20
C VAL A 20 17.03 18.48 -14.00
N VAL A 21 17.15 19.02 -12.79
CA VAL A 21 16.59 18.40 -11.58
C VAL A 21 15.08 18.28 -11.66
N VAL A 22 14.38 19.34 -12.08
CA VAL A 22 12.93 19.34 -12.26
C VAL A 22 12.51 18.35 -13.34
N GLY A 23 13.21 18.33 -14.48
CA GLY A 23 12.96 17.39 -15.57
C GLY A 23 13.17 15.93 -15.13
N LEU A 24 14.26 15.66 -14.42
CA LEU A 24 14.54 14.33 -13.89
C LEU A 24 13.49 13.89 -12.87
N GLY A 25 13.08 14.79 -11.96
CA GLY A 25 11.99 14.56 -11.02
C GLY A 25 10.69 14.20 -11.73
N PHE A 26 10.33 14.95 -12.77
CA PHE A 26 9.13 14.70 -13.56
C PHE A 26 9.17 13.31 -14.24
N VAL A 27 10.30 12.97 -14.87
CA VAL A 27 10.50 11.65 -15.49
C VAL A 27 10.40 10.53 -14.45
N ILE A 28 11.01 10.69 -13.27
CA ILE A 28 10.93 9.71 -12.18
C ILE A 28 9.48 9.56 -11.69
N THR A 29 8.75 10.65 -11.48
CA THR A 29 7.34 10.61 -11.05
C THR A 29 6.47 9.86 -12.06
N ILE A 30 6.61 10.15 -13.36
CA ILE A 30 5.91 9.44 -14.42
C ILE A 30 6.31 7.96 -14.44
N ALA A 31 7.61 7.66 -14.36
CA ALA A 31 8.10 6.29 -14.36
C ALA A 31 7.59 5.48 -13.15
N LEU A 32 7.53 6.09 -11.96
CA LEU A 32 6.95 5.48 -10.76
C LEU A 32 5.45 5.27 -10.92
N MET A 33 4.73 6.23 -11.49
CA MET A 33 3.29 6.11 -11.76
C MET A 33 3.01 4.98 -12.75
N ILE A 34 3.79 4.86 -13.83
CA ILE A 34 3.68 3.78 -14.81
C ILE A 34 4.08 2.44 -14.18
N ARG A 35 5.18 2.36 -13.42
CA ARG A 35 5.59 1.12 -12.75
C ARG A 35 4.57 0.67 -11.71
N ASN A 36 3.99 1.60 -10.96
CA ASN A 36 2.91 1.32 -10.02
C ASN A 36 1.66 0.83 -10.75
N ALA A 37 1.23 1.53 -11.81
CA ALA A 37 0.09 1.13 -12.62
C ALA A 37 0.30 -0.24 -13.31
N HIS A 38 1.52 -0.52 -13.78
CA HIS A 38 1.88 -1.79 -14.38
C HIS A 38 1.90 -2.91 -13.33
N ARG A 39 2.44 -2.65 -12.13
CA ARG A 39 2.44 -3.61 -11.01
C ARG A 39 1.01 -3.93 -10.53
N ILE A 40 0.13 -2.92 -10.50
CA ILE A 40 -1.29 -3.09 -10.16
C ILE A 40 -2.06 -3.82 -11.28
N ARG A 41 -1.72 -3.56 -12.55
CA ARG A 41 -2.29 -4.30 -13.70
C ARG A 41 -1.88 -5.77 -13.74
N HIS A 42 -0.63 -6.08 -13.39
CA HIS A 42 -0.19 -7.48 -13.23
C HIS A 42 -0.85 -8.19 -12.05
N ALA A 43 -1.40 -7.43 -11.10
CA ALA A 43 -2.25 -7.95 -10.02
C ALA A 43 -3.75 -8.05 -10.42
N GLY A 44 -4.11 -7.77 -11.67
CA GLY A 44 -5.46 -8.03 -12.20
C GLY A 44 -6.53 -6.99 -11.85
N HIS A 45 -6.15 -5.77 -11.44
CA HIS A 45 -7.11 -4.70 -11.14
C HIS A 45 -6.92 -3.51 -12.07
N ASP A 46 -7.95 -3.20 -12.87
CA ASP A 46 -7.95 -2.15 -13.88
C ASP A 46 -8.21 -0.77 -13.21
N PRO A 47 -7.30 0.21 -13.32
CA PRO A 47 -7.29 1.41 -12.47
C PRO A 47 -8.36 2.46 -12.78
N PHE A 48 -9.17 2.27 -13.83
CA PHE A 48 -10.17 3.26 -14.25
C PHE A 48 -11.54 3.07 -13.61
N THR A 49 -11.81 1.89 -13.02
CA THR A 49 -13.05 1.58 -12.28
C THR A 49 -12.83 1.55 -10.77
N LEU A 50 -11.58 1.66 -10.30
CA LEU A 50 -11.21 1.53 -8.89
C LEU A 50 -11.94 2.49 -7.95
N GLN A 51 -12.33 3.69 -8.37
CA GLN A 51 -13.03 4.60 -7.42
C GLN A 51 -14.43 4.11 -7.06
N ALA A 52 -15.18 3.63 -8.06
CA ALA A 52 -16.52 3.08 -7.83
C ALA A 52 -16.43 1.70 -7.19
N ASP A 53 -15.48 0.86 -7.63
CA ASP A 53 -15.35 -0.51 -7.14
C ASP A 53 -14.67 -0.58 -5.75
N LEU A 54 -13.79 0.37 -5.40
CA LEU A 54 -13.30 0.55 -4.02
C LEU A 54 -14.34 1.22 -3.13
N ALA A 55 -15.21 2.10 -3.64
CA ALA A 55 -16.31 2.63 -2.84
C ALA A 55 -17.33 1.52 -2.55
N THR A 56 -17.70 0.72 -3.55
CA THR A 56 -18.57 -0.44 -3.38
C THR A 56 -17.92 -1.50 -2.52
N ARG A 57 -16.65 -1.88 -2.74
CA ARG A 57 -15.92 -2.75 -1.81
C ARG A 57 -15.67 -2.13 -0.45
N ALA A 58 -15.49 -0.83 -0.27
CA ALA A 58 -15.35 -0.25 1.08
C ALA A 58 -16.67 -0.28 1.84
N LEU A 59 -17.78 -0.07 1.12
CA LEU A 59 -19.15 -0.25 1.63
C LEU A 59 -19.44 -1.74 1.92
N GLU A 60 -18.91 -2.67 1.12
CA GLU A 60 -19.22 -4.10 1.19
C GLU A 60 -18.19 -4.93 1.99
N SER A 61 -16.94 -4.46 2.17
CA SER A 61 -15.82 -5.30 2.63
C SER A 61 -15.16 -4.93 3.96
N ASP A 62 -15.18 -3.69 4.48
CA ASP A 62 -14.36 -3.47 5.71
C ASP A 62 -14.69 -2.27 6.62
N LEU A 63 -15.67 -1.41 6.31
CA LEU A 63 -16.19 -0.46 7.32
C LEU A 63 -17.29 -1.06 8.20
N LEU A 64 -17.80 -2.24 7.82
CA LEU A 64 -18.91 -2.94 8.47
C LEU A 64 -18.61 -4.42 8.74
N SER A 65 -17.36 -4.89 8.61
CA SER A 65 -17.03 -6.17 9.25
C SER A 65 -16.96 -5.87 10.75
N PRO A 66 -17.93 -6.32 11.58
CA PRO A 66 -17.67 -6.36 13.01
C PRO A 66 -16.41 -7.21 13.14
N SER A 67 -15.41 -6.73 13.90
CA SER A 67 -14.32 -7.58 14.35
C SER A 67 -14.92 -8.94 14.68
N LYS A 68 -14.58 -9.99 13.88
CA LYS A 68 -15.21 -11.31 13.99
C LYS A 68 -15.41 -11.60 15.47
N THR A 69 -16.66 -11.81 15.88
CA THR A 69 -16.96 -11.92 17.31
C THR A 69 -16.09 -13.02 17.91
N THR A 70 -15.72 -12.88 19.18
CA THR A 70 -14.84 -13.86 19.84
C THR A 70 -15.37 -15.28 19.67
N GLU A 71 -16.68 -15.47 19.68
CA GLU A 71 -17.35 -16.74 19.40
C GLU A 71 -17.08 -17.28 17.98
N GLN A 72 -17.23 -16.45 16.94
CA GLN A 72 -16.97 -16.86 15.56
C GLN A 72 -15.49 -17.23 15.36
N ARG A 73 -14.57 -16.49 15.98
CA ARG A 73 -13.13 -16.81 15.97
C ARG A 73 -12.85 -18.15 16.66
N LEU A 74 -13.50 -18.43 17.78
CA LEU A 74 -13.35 -19.70 18.50
C LEU A 74 -13.93 -20.89 17.72
N GLN A 75 -15.05 -20.70 17.02
CA GLN A 75 -15.65 -21.72 16.17
C GLN A 75 -14.72 -22.11 15.01
N GLU A 76 -14.07 -21.12 14.39
CA GLU A 76 -13.09 -21.36 13.32
C GLU A 76 -11.87 -22.16 13.83
N LEU A 77 -11.38 -21.85 15.03
CA LEU A 77 -10.32 -22.63 15.69
C LEU A 77 -10.73 -24.08 15.96
N ASP A 78 -11.98 -24.33 16.40
CA ASP A 78 -12.49 -25.68 16.64
C ASP A 78 -12.60 -26.48 15.34
N ASP A 79 -13.07 -25.86 14.25
CA ASP A 79 -13.14 -26.48 12.94
C ASP A 79 -11.74 -26.84 12.40
N LEU A 80 -10.76 -25.96 12.59
CA LEU A 80 -9.36 -26.23 12.23
C LEU A 80 -8.77 -27.39 13.03
N HIS A 81 -9.07 -27.46 14.33
CA HIS A 81 -8.62 -28.55 15.18
C HIS A 81 -9.29 -29.88 14.81
N ARG A 82 -10.60 -29.87 14.54
CA ARG A 82 -11.38 -31.04 14.11
C ARG A 82 -10.87 -31.61 12.79
N ARG A 83 -10.48 -30.74 11.86
CA ARG A 83 -9.83 -31.11 10.59
C ARG A 83 -8.36 -31.52 10.75
N ARG A 84 -7.82 -31.45 11.98
CA ARG A 84 -6.41 -31.71 12.33
C ARG A 84 -5.42 -30.85 11.54
N VAL A 85 -5.85 -29.63 11.17
CA VAL A 85 -4.99 -28.63 10.52
C VAL A 85 -4.03 -28.01 11.53
N ILE A 86 -4.50 -27.87 12.78
CA ILE A 86 -3.71 -27.39 13.92
C ILE A 86 -3.60 -28.48 14.98
N SER A 87 -2.44 -28.54 15.62
CA SER A 87 -2.18 -29.44 16.73
C SER A 87 -2.97 -29.02 17.99
N PRO A 88 -3.21 -29.94 18.95
CA PRO A 88 -3.84 -29.59 20.23
C PRO A 88 -3.12 -28.45 20.97
N GLU A 89 -1.79 -28.44 20.96
CA GLU A 89 -0.96 -27.43 21.60
C GLU A 89 -1.02 -26.05 20.93
N GLU A 90 -1.26 -26.00 19.62
CA GLU A 90 -1.51 -24.76 18.89
C GLU A 90 -2.94 -24.26 19.12
N TYR A 91 -3.92 -25.16 19.18
CA TYR A 91 -5.31 -24.83 19.48
C TYR A 91 -5.44 -24.16 20.85
N VAL A 92 -4.81 -24.70 21.89
CA VAL A 92 -4.85 -24.13 23.26
C VAL A 92 -4.27 -22.70 23.28
N ARG A 93 -3.09 -22.50 22.67
CA ARG A 93 -2.45 -21.17 22.60
C ARG A 93 -3.28 -20.16 21.81
N ALA A 94 -3.83 -20.57 20.67
CA ALA A 94 -4.65 -19.70 19.84
C ALA A 94 -5.99 -19.36 20.53
N ARG A 95 -6.56 -20.28 21.30
CA ARG A 95 -7.78 -20.08 22.09
C ARG A 95 -7.55 -19.08 23.23
N GLU A 96 -6.43 -19.18 23.94
CA GLU A 96 -6.02 -18.20 24.95
C GLU A 96 -5.83 -16.81 24.35
N GLN A 97 -5.20 -16.71 23.18
CA GLN A 97 -5.05 -15.44 22.48
C GLN A 97 -6.41 -14.85 22.06
N ALA A 98 -7.30 -15.67 21.52
CA ALA A 98 -8.64 -15.25 21.12
C ALA A 98 -9.47 -14.74 22.31
N LEU A 99 -9.37 -15.39 23.48
CA LEU A 99 -10.06 -14.99 24.71
C LEU A 99 -9.44 -13.76 25.38
N SER A 100 -8.13 -13.55 25.25
CA SER A 100 -7.43 -12.40 25.84
C SER A 100 -7.58 -11.10 25.03
N GLY A 101 -8.18 -11.16 23.83
CA GLY A 101 -8.49 -9.99 23.02
C GLY A 101 -7.26 -9.22 22.50
N ARG A 102 -6.10 -9.89 22.41
CA ARG A 102 -4.80 -9.28 22.11
C ARG A 102 -4.20 -9.78 20.81
#